data_AF-A0A0P9ETT3-F1
#
_entry.id   AF-A0A0P9ETT3-F1
#
_cell.length_a   1.000
_cell.length_b   1.000
_cell.length_c   1.000
_cell.angle_alpha   90.00
_cell.angle_beta   90.00
_cell.angle_gamma   90.00
#
_symmetry.space_group_name_H-M   'P 1'
#
loop_
_entity.id
_entity.type
_entity.pdbx_description
1 polymer ?
#
loop_
_entity_poly.entity_id
_entity_poly.type
_entity_poly.pdbx_seq_one_letter_code
_entity_poly.pdbx_strand_id
1 'polypeptide(L)'
;TAPASAASPETLGSNLLLDLTPQMDADSSFKRDDFYPGALEQYTIKGATRVLPRYLYVQTLSYNKDLFKAAGLPEPKAGWTWNDLLGVAQQLAGNSGDAYGYFDQSNGFLPLFAYLKGKGTDLTTVQSSDTKLDQQVFVDGVQYIKSLVENRALYRQVFRAMPADGPVKEPQVDDPTQLIRDGKIGIWPSEALGSGGPRPIDAGTA
;
A
#
# COMPACT_ATOMS: atom_id res chain seq x y z
N THR A 1 9.83 13.23 -17.92
CA THR A 1 8.88 13.68 -16.88
C THR A 1 9.28 13.05 -15.56
N ALA A 2 9.46 13.83 -14.51
CA ALA A 2 9.82 13.31 -13.18
C ALA A 2 8.56 12.81 -12.45
N PRO A 3 8.66 11.76 -11.62
CA PRO A 3 7.54 11.33 -10.78
C PRO A 3 7.18 12.43 -9.79
N ALA A 4 5.93 12.48 -9.33
CA ALA A 4 5.49 13.47 -8.34
C ALA A 4 6.29 13.41 -7.02
N SER A 5 6.90 12.26 -6.70
CA SER A 5 7.85 12.12 -5.59
C SER A 5 9.10 13.01 -5.71
N ALA A 6 9.39 13.55 -6.89
CA ALA A 6 10.45 14.53 -7.10
C ALA A 6 10.07 15.95 -6.65
N ALA A 7 8.80 16.22 -6.35
CA ALA A 7 8.31 17.52 -5.91
C ALA A 7 7.93 17.46 -4.42
N SER A 8 8.93 17.59 -3.54
CA SER A 8 8.69 17.66 -2.09
C SER A 8 7.83 18.89 -1.71
N PRO A 9 7.20 18.93 -0.52
CA PRO A 9 6.47 20.12 -0.07
C PRO A 9 7.33 21.40 -0.11
N GLU A 10 8.62 21.30 0.22
CA GLU A 10 9.57 22.41 0.16
C GLU A 10 9.78 22.86 -1.30
N THR A 11 9.92 21.89 -2.22
CA THR A 11 10.12 22.16 -3.65
C THR A 11 8.85 22.78 -4.27
N LEU A 12 7.68 22.26 -3.91
CA LEU A 12 6.37 22.80 -4.27
C LEU A 12 6.12 24.18 -3.65
N GLY A 13 6.79 24.55 -2.57
CA GLY A 13 6.73 25.90 -1.97
C GLY A 13 7.77 26.88 -2.51
N SER A 14 8.72 26.39 -3.31
CA SER A 14 9.87 27.16 -3.81
C SER A 14 9.63 27.75 -5.21
N ASN A 15 10.60 28.53 -5.69
CA ASN A 15 10.63 29.04 -7.07
C ASN A 15 11.36 28.11 -8.05
N LEU A 16 11.69 26.88 -7.64
CA LEU A 16 12.37 25.89 -8.50
C LEU A 16 11.41 25.25 -9.51
N LEU A 17 10.11 25.31 -9.26
CA LEU A 17 9.07 24.82 -10.16
C LEU A 17 8.27 26.00 -10.72
N LEU A 18 8.05 25.97 -12.03
CA LEU A 18 7.21 26.93 -12.73
C LEU A 18 5.78 26.87 -12.19
N ASP A 19 5.22 28.02 -11.87
CA ASP A 19 3.78 28.15 -11.67
C ASP A 19 3.09 27.99 -13.03
N LEU A 20 2.26 26.95 -13.14
CA LEU A 20 1.52 26.58 -14.35
C LEU A 20 0.15 27.26 -14.40
N THR A 21 -0.27 27.92 -13.32
CA THR A 21 -1.59 28.57 -13.22
C THR A 21 -1.83 29.59 -14.35
N PRO A 22 -0.87 30.47 -14.71
CA PRO A 22 -1.06 31.40 -15.82
C PRO A 22 -1.27 30.72 -17.18
N GLN A 23 -0.57 29.61 -17.43
CA GLN A 23 -0.69 28.84 -18.66
C GLN A 23 -2.02 28.09 -18.71
N MET A 24 -2.45 27.54 -17.57
CA MET A 24 -3.76 26.88 -17.43
C MET A 24 -4.91 27.88 -17.63
N ASP A 25 -4.81 29.08 -17.07
CA ASP A 25 -5.87 30.12 -17.20
C ASP A 25 -5.91 30.74 -18.61
N ALA A 26 -4.76 30.81 -19.29
CA ALA A 26 -4.68 31.29 -20.67
C ALA A 26 -5.20 30.27 -21.70
N ASP A 27 -5.21 28.98 -21.36
CA ASP A 27 -5.65 27.91 -22.24
C ASP A 27 -7.14 27.60 -22.05
N SER A 28 -7.98 28.18 -22.90
CA SER A 28 -9.43 27.92 -22.90
C SER A 28 -9.84 26.46 -23.12
N SER A 29 -8.93 25.61 -23.61
CA SER A 29 -9.18 24.17 -23.78
C SER A 29 -8.87 23.37 -22.51
N PHE A 30 -8.12 23.95 -21.57
CA PHE A 30 -7.77 23.32 -20.31
C PHE A 30 -8.96 23.36 -19.35
N LYS A 31 -9.48 22.19 -18.99
CA LYS A 31 -10.58 22.04 -18.04
C LYS A 31 -10.06 21.41 -16.76
N ARG A 32 -10.11 22.16 -15.65
CA ARG A 32 -9.73 21.65 -14.33
C ARG A 32 -10.57 20.42 -13.92
N ASP A 33 -11.84 20.40 -14.33
CA ASP A 33 -12.79 19.31 -14.03
C ASP A 33 -12.54 18.02 -14.85
N ASP A 34 -11.60 18.02 -15.81
CA ASP A 34 -11.16 16.79 -16.47
C ASP A 34 -10.25 15.93 -15.56
N PHE A 35 -9.84 16.45 -14.40
CA PHE A 35 -9.04 15.75 -13.40
C PHE A 35 -9.90 15.16 -12.29
N TYR A 36 -9.46 14.05 -11.70
CA TYR A 36 -10.11 13.49 -10.52
C TYR A 36 -10.11 14.50 -9.36
N PRO A 37 -11.18 14.54 -8.55
CA PRO A 37 -11.24 15.43 -7.38
C PRO A 37 -10.03 15.26 -6.47
N GLY A 38 -9.37 16.37 -6.12
CA GLY A 38 -8.17 16.37 -5.27
C GLY A 38 -6.83 16.23 -6.01
N ALA A 39 -6.84 15.81 -7.29
CA ALA A 39 -5.62 15.52 -8.03
C ALA A 39 -4.80 16.78 -8.35
N LEU A 40 -5.45 17.91 -8.66
CA LEU A 40 -4.77 19.19 -8.90
C LEU A 40 -4.45 19.91 -7.58
N GLU A 41 -5.33 19.77 -6.59
CA GLU A 41 -5.24 20.41 -5.28
C GLU A 41 -4.00 19.96 -4.52
N GLN A 42 -3.62 18.69 -4.62
CA GLN A 42 -2.41 18.15 -4.00
C GLN A 42 -1.13 18.88 -4.45
N TYR A 43 -1.13 19.46 -5.65
CA TYR A 43 0.01 20.19 -6.22
C TYR A 43 -0.21 21.70 -6.30
N THR A 44 -1.25 22.20 -5.63
CA THR A 44 -1.59 23.61 -5.57
C THR A 44 -1.24 24.16 -4.19
N ILE A 45 -0.11 24.88 -4.10
CA ILE A 45 0.35 25.48 -2.85
C ILE A 45 0.27 27.00 -2.97
N LYS A 46 -0.44 27.63 -2.02
CA LYS A 46 -0.64 29.10 -2.00
C LYS A 46 -1.21 29.65 -3.33
N GLY A 47 -2.10 28.88 -3.96
CA GLY A 47 -2.76 29.25 -5.22
C GLY A 47 -1.96 28.96 -6.50
N ALA A 48 -0.72 28.48 -6.40
CA ALA A 48 0.11 28.12 -7.56
C ALA A 48 0.08 26.60 -7.79
N THR A 49 -0.43 26.16 -8.95
CA THR A 49 -0.32 24.77 -9.40
C THR A 49 1.03 24.57 -10.09
N ARG A 50 1.89 23.72 -9.51
CA ARG A 50 3.28 23.53 -9.99
C ARG A 50 3.55 22.18 -10.63
N VAL A 51 2.62 21.23 -10.52
CA VAL A 51 2.69 19.91 -11.14
C VAL A 51 1.34 19.58 -11.77
N LEU A 52 1.36 19.12 -13.02
CA LEU A 52 0.20 18.54 -13.69
C LEU A 52 0.22 17.01 -13.54
N PRO A 53 -0.80 16.42 -12.90
CA PRO A 53 -0.92 14.97 -12.78
C PRO A 53 -1.06 14.33 -14.16
N ARG A 54 -0.20 13.33 -14.46
CA ARG A 54 -0.27 12.59 -15.74
C ARG A 54 -0.96 11.23 -15.60
N TYR A 55 -0.77 10.58 -14.46
CA TYR A 55 -1.38 9.31 -14.11
C TYR A 55 -1.57 9.28 -12.60
N LEU A 56 -2.61 8.57 -12.16
CA LEU A 56 -2.81 8.24 -10.76
C LEU A 56 -2.47 6.78 -10.55
N TYR A 57 -1.84 6.50 -9.42
CA TYR A 57 -1.64 5.14 -8.95
C TYR A 57 -2.70 4.85 -7.90
N VAL A 58 -3.61 3.94 -8.22
CA VAL A 58 -4.65 3.47 -7.31
C VAL A 58 -4.36 2.01 -7.00
N GLN A 59 -4.04 1.71 -5.74
CA GLN A 59 -3.85 0.34 -5.30
C GLN A 59 -5.20 -0.36 -5.21
N THR A 60 -5.29 -1.55 -5.79
CA THR A 60 -6.46 -2.43 -5.68
C THR A 60 -6.09 -3.76 -5.02
N LEU A 61 -7.08 -4.53 -4.60
CA LEU A 61 -6.84 -5.85 -4.01
C LEU A 61 -7.24 -6.96 -4.99
N SER A 62 -6.39 -7.97 -5.06
CA SER A 62 -6.68 -9.25 -5.68
C SER A 62 -6.76 -10.33 -4.61
N TYR A 63 -7.52 -11.39 -4.88
CA TYR A 63 -7.72 -12.47 -3.93
C TYR A 63 -7.82 -13.85 -4.61
N ASN A 64 -7.48 -14.89 -3.85
CA ASN A 64 -7.58 -16.28 -4.28
C ASN A 64 -8.98 -16.85 -3.96
N LYS A 65 -9.79 -17.09 -5.00
CA LYS A 65 -11.17 -17.56 -4.83
C LYS A 65 -11.25 -18.94 -4.18
N ASP A 66 -10.31 -19.83 -4.47
CA ASP A 66 -10.30 -21.18 -3.91
C ASP A 66 -10.04 -21.16 -2.40
N LEU A 67 -9.12 -20.30 -1.93
CA LEU A 67 -8.89 -20.12 -0.49
C LEU A 67 -10.10 -19.50 0.22
N PHE A 68 -10.75 -18.51 -0.39
CA PHE A 68 -11.97 -17.92 0.16
C PHE A 68 -13.10 -18.97 0.24
N LYS A 69 -13.30 -19.73 -0.83
CA LYS A 69 -14.30 -20.80 -0.90
C LYS A 69 -14.00 -21.91 0.11
N ALA A 70 -12.75 -22.35 0.23
CA ALA A 70 -12.32 -23.37 1.19
C ALA A 70 -12.53 -22.92 2.64
N ALA A 71 -12.33 -21.63 2.92
CA ALA A 71 -12.59 -21.03 4.23
C ALA A 71 -14.07 -20.65 4.46
N GLY A 72 -14.95 -20.82 3.48
CA GLY A 72 -16.36 -20.44 3.56
C GLY A 72 -16.59 -18.93 3.67
N LEU A 73 -15.65 -18.12 3.17
CA LEU A 73 -15.67 -16.66 3.30
C LEU A 73 -16.35 -16.00 2.10
N PRO A 74 -17.11 -14.91 2.32
CA PRO A 74 -17.64 -14.11 1.23
C PRO A 74 -16.50 -13.43 0.47
N GLU A 75 -16.68 -13.27 -0.84
CA GLU A 75 -15.74 -12.53 -1.68
C GLU A 75 -15.57 -11.08 -1.19
N PRO A 76 -14.37 -10.48 -1.36
CA PRO A 76 -14.14 -9.08 -1.04
C PRO A 76 -15.07 -8.13 -1.79
N LYS A 77 -15.43 -7.02 -1.13
CA LYS A 77 -16.29 -5.97 -1.70
C LYS A 77 -15.67 -4.60 -1.45
N ALA A 78 -16.01 -3.65 -2.31
CA ALA A 78 -15.69 -2.25 -2.09
C ALA A 78 -16.18 -1.77 -0.71
N GLY A 79 -15.40 -0.90 -0.07
CA GLY A 79 -15.72 -0.32 1.23
C GLY A 79 -15.14 -1.06 2.43
N TRP A 80 -14.32 -2.11 2.22
CA TRP A 80 -13.55 -2.72 3.31
C TRP A 80 -12.66 -1.71 4.02
N THR A 81 -12.67 -1.81 5.35
CA THR A 81 -11.68 -1.15 6.20
C THR A 81 -10.44 -2.03 6.34
N TRP A 82 -9.35 -1.45 6.86
CA TRP A 82 -8.18 -2.23 7.25
C TRP A 82 -8.50 -3.30 8.31
N ASN A 83 -9.46 -3.05 9.20
CA ASN A 83 -9.88 -4.05 10.18
C ASN A 83 -10.58 -5.24 9.51
N ASP A 84 -11.40 -4.97 8.48
CA ASP A 84 -12.06 -6.03 7.71
C ASP A 84 -11.02 -6.87 6.96
N LEU A 85 -10.09 -6.21 6.26
CA LEU A 85 -9.00 -6.87 5.54
C LEU A 85 -8.17 -7.77 6.47
N LEU A 86 -7.68 -7.22 7.59
CA LEU A 86 -6.84 -7.97 8.54
C LEU A 86 -7.63 -9.04 9.31
N GLY A 87 -8.93 -8.85 9.51
CA GLY A 87 -9.83 -9.86 10.07
C GLY A 87 -9.99 -11.06 9.14
N VAL A 88 -10.28 -10.81 7.86
CA VAL A 88 -10.36 -11.86 6.83
C VAL A 88 -9.01 -12.54 6.63
N ALA A 89 -7.90 -11.79 6.62
CA ALA A 89 -6.56 -12.34 6.50
C ALA A 89 -6.23 -13.35 7.62
N GLN A 90 -6.63 -13.06 8.86
CA GLN A 90 -6.48 -14.00 9.98
C GLN A 90 -7.31 -15.27 9.78
N GLN A 91 -8.55 -15.15 9.28
CA GLN A 91 -9.40 -16.32 9.00
C GLN A 91 -8.84 -17.20 7.89
N LEU A 92 -8.30 -16.59 6.83
CA LEU A 92 -7.64 -17.30 5.74
C LEU A 92 -6.40 -18.06 6.22
N ALA A 93 -5.57 -17.42 7.04
CA ALA A 93 -4.38 -18.04 7.62
C ALA A 93 -4.72 -19.20 8.57
N GLY A 94 -5.79 -19.08 9.35
CA GLY A 94 -6.22 -20.12 10.30
C GLY A 94 -6.88 -21.35 9.64
N ASN A 95 -7.52 -21.18 8.49
CA ASN A 95 -8.28 -22.24 7.80
C ASN A 95 -7.48 -22.98 6.71
N SER A 96 -6.32 -22.46 6.32
CA SER A 96 -5.58 -22.94 5.16
C SER A 96 -4.16 -23.31 5.60
N GLY A 97 -3.93 -24.59 5.92
CA GLY A 97 -2.74 -25.14 6.59
C GLY A 97 -1.46 -24.30 6.49
N ASP A 98 -0.93 -24.13 5.27
CA ASP A 98 0.32 -23.39 5.00
C ASP A 98 0.11 -22.07 4.24
N ALA A 99 -1.11 -21.55 4.10
CA ALA A 99 -1.33 -20.28 3.41
C ALA A 99 -1.05 -19.07 4.33
N TYR A 100 -0.85 -17.92 3.71
CA TYR A 100 -0.85 -16.60 4.36
C TYR A 100 -2.13 -15.85 4.02
N GLY A 101 -2.58 -15.02 4.95
CA GLY A 101 -3.80 -14.22 4.79
C GLY A 101 -3.67 -13.12 3.75
N TYR A 102 -2.75 -12.19 3.98
CA TYR A 102 -2.54 -10.99 3.18
C TYR A 102 -1.06 -10.73 2.96
N PHE A 103 -0.65 -10.49 1.70
CA PHE A 103 0.68 -9.98 1.39
C PHE A 103 0.69 -8.45 1.46
N ASP A 104 1.50 -7.88 2.35
CA ASP A 104 1.68 -6.43 2.48
C ASP A 104 3.02 -5.96 1.92
N GLN A 105 2.95 -5.20 0.82
CA GLN A 105 4.12 -4.55 0.21
C GLN A 105 4.71 -3.42 1.06
N SER A 106 3.95 -2.89 2.02
CA SER A 106 4.43 -1.86 2.94
C SER A 106 5.21 -2.42 4.12
N ASN A 107 5.45 -3.74 4.20
CA ASN A 107 6.20 -4.38 5.28
C ASN A 107 5.67 -4.12 6.71
N GLY A 108 4.35 -3.95 6.84
CA GLY A 108 3.65 -3.69 8.09
C GLY A 108 3.37 -2.22 8.36
N PHE A 109 3.90 -1.28 7.57
CA PHE A 109 3.71 0.16 7.82
C PHE A 109 2.26 0.62 7.62
N LEU A 110 1.60 0.24 6.52
CA LEU A 110 0.20 0.63 6.29
C LEU A 110 -0.76 -0.03 7.30
N PRO A 111 -0.65 -1.34 7.61
CA PRO A 111 -1.39 -1.95 8.72
C PRO A 111 -1.15 -1.26 10.07
N LEU A 112 0.10 -0.87 10.37
CA LEU A 112 0.43 -0.14 11.60
C LEU A 112 -0.24 1.23 11.62
N PHE A 113 -0.19 1.99 10.52
CA PHE A 113 -0.82 3.30 10.43
C PHE A 113 -2.33 3.20 10.60
N ALA A 114 -2.95 2.17 10.00
CA ALA A 114 -4.36 1.90 10.17
C ALA A 114 -4.73 1.55 11.62
N TYR A 115 -3.93 0.71 12.28
CA TYR A 115 -4.09 0.39 13.70
C TYR A 115 -4.05 1.65 14.57
N LEU A 116 -3.00 2.47 14.40
CA LEU A 116 -2.81 3.70 15.16
C LEU A 116 -3.93 4.70 14.92
N LYS A 117 -4.37 4.86 13.67
CA LYS A 117 -5.50 5.72 13.32
C LYS A 117 -6.79 5.25 14.00
N GLY A 118 -7.02 3.94 14.06
CA GLY A 118 -8.12 3.35 14.84
C GLY A 118 -8.04 3.60 16.36
N LYS A 119 -6.84 3.95 16.87
CA LYS A 119 -6.60 4.37 18.26
C LYS A 119 -6.57 5.89 18.44
N GLY A 120 -6.88 6.67 17.40
CA GLY A 120 -6.89 8.13 17.43
C GLY A 120 -5.55 8.79 17.16
N THR A 121 -4.54 8.04 16.71
CA THR A 121 -3.22 8.56 16.33
C THR A 121 -3.03 8.45 14.82
N ASP A 122 -3.21 9.54 14.09
CA ASP A 122 -2.98 9.58 12.64
C ASP A 122 -1.56 10.09 12.32
N LEU A 123 -0.67 9.15 12.00
CA LEU A 123 0.72 9.43 11.63
C LEU A 123 0.87 10.25 10.33
N THR A 124 -0.20 10.37 9.53
CA THR A 124 -0.16 11.18 8.30
C THR A 124 -0.40 12.66 8.56
N THR A 125 -0.87 13.03 9.75
CA THR A 125 -1.20 14.42 10.11
C THR A 125 -0.50 14.91 11.36
N VAL A 126 0.03 14.01 12.19
CA VAL A 126 0.68 14.38 13.46
C VAL A 126 2.02 15.10 13.21
N GLN A 127 2.30 16.14 13.99
CA GLN A 127 3.61 16.79 13.97
C GLN A 127 4.63 15.91 14.70
N SER A 128 5.84 15.81 14.14
CA SER A 128 6.90 15.00 14.72
C SER A 128 7.33 15.48 16.11
N SER A 129 7.20 16.78 16.43
CA SER A 129 7.46 17.35 17.76
C SER A 129 6.49 16.85 18.83
N ASP A 130 5.29 16.43 18.41
CA ASP A 130 4.18 16.12 19.32
C ASP A 130 4.08 14.61 19.58
N THR A 131 4.96 13.82 18.96
CA THR A 131 4.91 12.36 18.97
C THR A 131 6.18 11.77 19.56
N LYS A 132 6.03 10.84 20.51
CA LYS A 132 7.14 10.01 20.98
C LYS A 132 6.87 8.55 20.60
N LEU A 133 7.78 7.96 19.84
CA LEU A 133 7.60 6.62 19.26
C LEU A 133 7.69 5.48 20.29
N ASP A 134 8.09 5.78 21.53
CA ASP A 134 8.15 4.83 22.65
C ASP A 134 6.87 4.82 23.51
N GLN A 135 5.85 5.62 23.16
CA GLN A 135 4.56 5.57 23.83
C GLN A 135 3.87 4.21 23.62
N GLN A 136 3.06 3.81 24.61
CA GLN A 136 2.42 2.49 24.64
C GLN A 136 1.61 2.19 23.37
N VAL A 137 0.95 3.19 22.77
CA VAL A 137 0.18 3.01 21.53
C VAL A 137 1.04 2.51 20.34
N PHE A 138 2.30 2.94 20.27
CA PHE A 138 3.25 2.47 19.25
C PHE A 138 3.78 1.08 19.58
N VAL A 139 4.10 0.83 20.87
CA VAL A 139 4.52 -0.50 21.34
C VAL A 139 3.44 -1.53 21.03
N ASP A 140 2.19 -1.25 21.38
CA ASP A 140 1.03 -2.11 21.12
C ASP A 140 0.81 -2.30 19.62
N GLY A 141 0.96 -1.25 18.82
CA GLY A 141 0.85 -1.33 17.37
C GLY A 141 1.91 -2.25 16.75
N VAL A 142 3.18 -2.11 17.14
CA VAL A 142 4.27 -2.98 16.66
C VAL A 142 4.06 -4.42 17.12
N GLN A 143 3.63 -4.63 18.38
CA GLN A 143 3.30 -5.96 18.89
C GLN A 143 2.12 -6.58 18.13
N TYR A 144 1.11 -5.79 17.79
CA TYR A 144 -0.02 -6.23 16.98
C TYR A 144 0.44 -6.66 15.58
N ILE A 145 1.24 -5.86 14.88
CA ILE A 145 1.79 -6.25 13.57
C ILE A 145 2.66 -7.50 13.68
N LYS A 146 3.50 -7.61 14.72
CA LYS A 146 4.29 -8.82 14.99
C LYS A 146 3.38 -10.05 15.11
N SER A 147 2.28 -9.94 15.86
CA SER A 147 1.33 -11.06 16.04
C SER A 147 0.69 -11.51 14.72
N LEU A 148 0.38 -10.57 13.82
CA LEU A 148 -0.17 -10.87 12.49
C LEU A 148 0.85 -11.56 11.58
N VAL A 149 2.14 -11.24 11.74
CA VAL A 149 3.21 -11.94 11.02
C VAL A 149 3.38 -13.36 11.58
N GLU A 150 3.40 -13.50 12.91
CA GLU A 150 3.60 -14.79 13.58
C GLU A 150 2.46 -15.77 13.30
N ASN A 151 1.21 -15.29 13.22
CA ASN A 151 0.06 -16.12 12.90
C ASN A 151 -0.21 -16.26 11.39
N ARG A 152 0.71 -15.78 10.53
CA ARG A 152 0.63 -15.84 9.06
C ARG A 152 -0.51 -15.02 8.43
N ALA A 153 -1.26 -14.24 9.20
CA ALA A 153 -2.25 -13.32 8.64
C ALA A 153 -1.61 -12.26 7.75
N LEU A 154 -0.39 -11.82 8.08
CA LEU A 154 0.37 -10.82 7.34
C LEU A 154 1.69 -11.42 6.84
N TYR A 155 1.79 -11.62 5.53
CA TYR A 155 3.06 -11.87 4.86
C TYR A 155 3.73 -10.54 4.53
N ARG A 156 5.00 -10.39 4.89
CA ARG A 156 5.83 -9.22 4.56
C ARG A 156 7.07 -9.67 3.81
N GLN A 157 7.52 -8.86 2.86
CA GLN A 157 8.76 -9.15 2.13
C GLN A 157 9.95 -8.96 3.06
N VAL A 158 10.68 -10.03 3.35
CA VAL A 158 11.91 -9.93 4.15
C VAL A 158 13.05 -9.46 3.25
N PHE A 159 13.28 -8.15 3.25
CA PHE A 159 14.51 -7.59 2.69
C PHE A 159 15.66 -7.95 3.64
N ARG A 160 16.41 -9.02 3.34
CA ARG A 160 17.72 -9.22 3.99
C ARG A 160 18.67 -8.15 3.46
N ALA A 161 19.47 -7.58 4.35
CA ALA A 161 20.61 -6.76 3.97
C ALA A 161 21.42 -7.54 2.92
N MET A 162 21.74 -6.90 1.80
CA MET A 162 22.73 -7.47 0.89
C MET A 162 24.00 -7.68 1.73
N PRO A 163 24.57 -8.89 1.77
CA PRO A 163 25.82 -9.09 2.46
C PRO A 163 26.85 -8.11 1.88
N ALA A 164 27.53 -7.37 2.75
CA ALA A 164 28.52 -6.37 2.33
C ALA A 164 29.62 -7.00 1.45
N ASP A 165 29.88 -8.31 1.61
CA ASP A 165 31.12 -8.94 1.17
C ASP A 165 30.94 -10.28 0.40
N GLY A 166 29.93 -10.46 -0.47
CA GLY A 166 29.94 -11.63 -1.37
C GLY A 166 28.63 -12.03 -2.05
N PRO A 167 28.68 -13.02 -2.97
CA PRO A 167 27.50 -13.50 -3.66
C PRO A 167 26.50 -14.12 -2.68
N VAL A 168 25.20 -13.90 -2.94
CA VAL A 168 24.09 -14.46 -2.18
C VAL A 168 24.17 -16.00 -2.24
N LYS A 169 24.46 -16.66 -1.12
CA LYS A 169 24.75 -18.11 -1.06
C LYS A 169 23.58 -19.03 -0.70
N GLU A 170 22.38 -18.51 -0.41
CA GLU A 170 21.26 -19.33 0.09
C GLU A 170 19.90 -18.90 -0.48
N PRO A 171 18.90 -19.80 -0.53
CA PRO A 171 17.73 -19.64 -1.39
C PRO A 171 16.97 -18.37 -1.05
N GLN A 172 16.53 -17.68 -2.09
CA GLN A 172 15.72 -16.48 -1.98
C GLN A 172 14.54 -16.77 -1.06
N VAL A 173 14.31 -15.90 -0.08
CA VAL A 173 13.06 -15.82 0.69
C VAL A 173 11.91 -16.01 -0.29
N ASP A 174 10.92 -16.84 0.06
CA ASP A 174 9.79 -17.17 -0.80
C ASP A 174 9.28 -15.92 -1.56
N ASP A 175 9.53 -15.88 -2.88
CA ASP A 175 9.14 -14.75 -3.72
C ASP A 175 7.63 -14.57 -3.57
N PRO A 176 7.13 -13.39 -3.11
CA PRO A 176 5.69 -13.17 -2.94
C PRO A 176 4.91 -13.49 -4.21
N THR A 177 5.50 -13.22 -5.38
CA THR A 177 4.91 -13.53 -6.68
C THR A 177 4.74 -15.04 -6.86
N GLN A 178 5.74 -15.81 -6.46
CA GLN A 178 5.69 -17.27 -6.53
C GLN A 178 4.71 -17.85 -5.51
N LEU A 179 4.67 -17.33 -4.28
CA LEU A 179 3.68 -17.74 -3.28
C LEU A 179 2.25 -17.49 -3.75
N ILE A 180 1.99 -16.36 -4.41
CA ILE A 180 0.69 -16.09 -5.02
C ILE A 180 0.39 -17.15 -6.10
N ARG A 181 1.34 -17.42 -7.01
CA ARG A 181 1.19 -18.42 -8.08
C ARG A 181 0.96 -19.84 -7.55
N ASP A 182 1.58 -20.18 -6.43
CA ASP A 182 1.42 -21.46 -5.74
C ASP A 182 0.12 -21.55 -4.94
N GLY A 183 -0.72 -20.51 -4.96
CA GLY A 183 -1.98 -20.45 -4.23
C GLY A 183 -1.81 -20.33 -2.72
N LYS A 184 -0.65 -19.87 -2.23
CA LYS A 184 -0.32 -19.76 -0.80
C LYS A 184 -0.62 -18.40 -0.20
N ILE A 185 -1.11 -17.43 -0.97
CA ILE A 185 -1.54 -16.11 -0.47
C ILE A 185 -3.03 -15.94 -0.73
N GLY A 186 -3.78 -15.56 0.30
CA GLY A 186 -5.22 -15.29 0.23
C GLY A 186 -5.56 -13.98 -0.46
N ILE A 187 -4.90 -12.88 -0.08
CA ILE A 187 -5.14 -11.52 -0.57
C ILE A 187 -3.80 -10.82 -0.86
N TRP A 188 -3.71 -10.02 -1.92
CA TRP A 188 -2.51 -9.24 -2.26
C TRP A 188 -2.86 -7.95 -3.02
N PRO A 189 -1.97 -6.93 -3.03
CA PRO A 189 -2.10 -5.79 -3.94
C PRO A 189 -2.06 -6.27 -5.39
N SER A 190 -3.02 -5.88 -6.21
CA SER A 190 -3.18 -6.41 -7.57
C SER A 190 -1.93 -6.26 -8.44
N GLU A 191 -1.11 -5.24 -8.15
CA GLU A 191 0.11 -4.93 -8.88
C GLU A 191 1.28 -5.88 -8.55
N ALA A 192 1.15 -6.70 -7.49
CA ALA A 192 2.20 -7.62 -7.04
C ALA A 192 2.60 -8.67 -8.11
N LEU A 193 1.72 -9.01 -9.04
CA LEU A 193 2.03 -9.95 -10.14
C LEU A 193 2.57 -9.26 -11.41
N GLY A 194 2.68 -7.93 -11.42
CA GLY A 194 3.02 -7.17 -12.62
C GLY A 194 1.98 -7.30 -13.74
N SER A 195 2.31 -6.81 -14.94
CA SER A 195 1.39 -6.73 -16.09
C SER A 195 1.44 -7.92 -17.07
N GLY A 196 2.22 -8.98 -16.82
CA GLY A 196 2.60 -9.89 -17.92
C GLY A 196 2.99 -11.33 -17.58
N GLY A 197 2.12 -12.11 -16.94
CA GLY A 197 2.30 -13.57 -16.88
C GLY A 197 0.99 -14.34 -16.77
N PRO A 198 0.92 -15.60 -17.25
CA PRO A 198 -0.24 -16.45 -17.04
C PRO A 198 -0.54 -16.56 -15.55
N ARG A 199 -1.81 -16.46 -15.17
CA ARG A 199 -2.27 -16.61 -13.78
C ARG A 199 -2.59 -18.10 -13.56
N PRO A 200 -1.79 -18.85 -12.79
CA PRO A 200 -2.10 -20.25 -12.47
C PRO A 200 -3.22 -20.40 -11.43
N ILE A 201 -3.78 -19.29 -10.93
CA ILE A 201 -4.83 -19.25 -9.91
C ILE A 201 -6.09 -18.52 -10.42
N ASP A 202 -7.28 -19.00 -10.02
CA ASP A 202 -8.52 -18.26 -10.25
C ASP A 202 -8.62 -17.07 -9.28
N ALA A 203 -8.14 -15.92 -9.75
CA ALA A 203 -8.10 -14.69 -8.97
C ALA A 203 -9.27 -13.76 -9.34
N GLY A 204 -9.87 -13.14 -8.33
CA GLY A 204 -10.76 -11.99 -8.50
C GLY A 204 -10.07 -10.67 -8.19
N THR A 205 -10.66 -9.55 -8.64
CA THR A 205 -10.22 -8.18 -8.35
C THR A 205 -11.37 -7.43 -7.67
N ALA A 206 -11.09 -6.74 -6.57
CA ALA A 206 -12.06 -5.98 -5.80
C ALA A 206 -11.66 -4.50 -5.69
#